data_AF-A0A3N5TCL5-F1
#
_entry.id   AF-A0A3N5TCL5-F1
#
_cell.length_a   1.000
_cell.length_b   1.000
_cell.length_c   1.000
_cell.angle_alpha   90.00
_cell.angle_beta   90.00
_cell.angle_gamma   90.00
#
_symmetry.space_group_name_H-M   'P 1'
#
loop_
_entity.id
_entity.type
_entity.pdbx_description
1 polymer ?
#
loop_
_entity_poly.entity_id
_entity_poly.type
_entity_poly.pdbx_seq_one_letter_code
_entity_poly.pdbx_strand_id
1 'polypeptide(L)' 'MRRTNKAGLAKFVLAEREYLVAVESTEGALALTTLHYSEEILPDEGIGQRKGRSKPRRKAA' A
#
# COMPACT_ATOMS: atom_id res chain seq x y z
N MET A 1 13.86 2.52 9.00
CA MET A 1 13.16 2.84 7.73
C MET A 1 13.18 4.34 7.41
N ARG A 2 12.88 5.20 8.39
CA ARG A 2 12.80 6.67 8.24
C ARG A 2 14.02 7.37 7.60
N ARG A 3 15.22 6.80 7.74
CA ARG A 3 16.46 7.35 7.16
C ARG A 3 16.75 6.89 5.72
N THR A 4 16.17 5.77 5.30
CA THR A 4 16.55 5.09 4.05
C THR A 4 15.47 5.18 2.98
N ASN A 5 14.29 5.71 3.29
CA ASN A 5 13.10 5.70 2.42
C ASN A 5 12.81 4.31 1.83
N LYS A 6 12.94 3.27 2.66
CA LYS A 6 12.69 1.88 2.28
C LYS A 6 11.46 1.37 3.01
N ALA A 7 10.67 0.55 2.31
CA ALA A 7 9.65 -0.31 2.89
C ALA A 7 10.24 -1.70 3.15
N GLY A 8 9.70 -2.39 4.15
CA GLY A 8 10.01 -3.78 4.46
C GLY A 8 8.90 -4.64 3.90
N LEU A 9 9.25 -5.76 3.29
CA LEU A 9 8.26 -6.73 2.83
C LEU A 9 8.14 -7.85 3.86
N ALA A 10 6.92 -8.15 4.26
CA ALA A 10 6.62 -9.20 5.22
C ALA A 10 5.30 -9.89 4.88
N LYS A 11 5.05 -11.00 5.54
CA LYS A 11 3.74 -11.65 5.58
C LYS A 11 3.13 -11.42 6.96
N PHE A 12 1.88 -10.99 7.01
CA PHE A 12 1.17 -10.70 8.25
C PHE A 12 -0.15 -11.47 8.30
N VAL A 13 -0.49 -12.02 9.47
CA VAL A 13 -1.75 -12.76 9.66
C VAL A 13 -2.77 -11.83 10.31
N LEU A 14 -3.86 -11.57 9.62
CA LEU A 14 -5.02 -10.86 10.17
C LEU A 14 -6.16 -11.86 10.34
N ALA A 15 -6.53 -12.11 11.60
CA ALA A 15 -7.42 -13.20 12.00
C ALA A 15 -6.91 -14.56 11.47
N GLU A 16 -7.57 -15.10 10.44
CA GLU A 16 -7.28 -16.42 9.88
C GLU A 16 -6.66 -16.34 8.48
N ARG A 17 -6.33 -15.13 7.98
CA ARG A 17 -5.82 -14.91 6.62
C ARG A 17 -4.43 -14.31 6.63
N GLU A 18 -3.57 -14.84 5.78
CA GLU A 18 -2.23 -14.31 5.53
C GLU A 18 -2.27 -13.25 4.43
N TYR A 19 -1.54 -12.16 4.64
CA TYR A 19 -1.43 -11.06 3.70
C TYR A 19 0.04 -10.73 3.44
N LEU A 20 0.40 -10.47 2.18
CA LEU A 20 1.64 -9.80 1.86
C LEU A 20 1.50 -8.32 2.24
N VAL A 21 2.44 -7.77 3.00
CA VAL A 21 2.37 -6.39 3.48
C VAL A 21 3.68 -5.63 3.21
N ALA A 22 3.53 -4.36 2.86
CA ALA A 22 4.59 -3.37 2.97
C ALA A 22 4.51 -2.74 4.37
N VAL A 23 5.59 -2.89 5.12
CA VAL A 23 5.78 -2.22 6.41
C VAL A 23 6.51 -0.91 6.16
N GLU A 24 6.01 0.18 6.72
CA GLU A 24 6.67 1.48 6.67
C GLU A 24 6.62 2.18 8.03
N SER A 25 7.55 3.12 8.25
CA SER A 25 7.56 3.93 9.47
C SER A 25 6.89 5.26 9.17
N THR A 26 5.78 5.54 9.86
CA THR A 26 4.96 6.74 9.68
C THR A 26 4.72 7.39 11.04
N GLU A 27 5.14 8.64 11.20
CA GLU A 27 4.83 9.46 12.39
C GLU A 27 5.13 8.79 13.75
N GLY A 28 6.19 7.97 13.84
CA GLY A 28 6.56 7.27 15.06
C GLY A 28 5.86 5.92 15.28
N ALA A 29 4.98 5.52 14.36
CA ALA A 29 4.35 4.21 14.32
C ALA A 29 4.85 3.39 13.11
N LEU A 30 4.50 2.10 13.10
CA LEU A 30 4.58 1.28 11.90
C LEU A 30 3.21 1.24 11.23
N ALA A 31 3.18 1.55 9.95
CA ALA A 31 2.02 1.35 9.10
C ALA A 31 2.21 0.08 8.28
N LEU A 32 1.13 -0.68 8.15
CA LEU A 32 1.04 -1.91 7.37
C LEU A 32 0.11 -1.64 6.19
N THR A 33 0.64 -1.71 4.98
CA THR A 33 -0.15 -1.64 3.76
C THR A 33 -0.25 -3.04 3.16
N THR A 34 -1.45 -3.62 3.12
CA THR A 34 -1.70 -4.90 2.45
C THR A 34 -1.51 -4.76 0.94
N LEU A 35 -0.78 -5.69 0.35
CA LEU A 35 -0.48 -5.75 -1.07
C LEU A 35 -1.34 -6.81 -1.75
N HIS A 36 -1.70 -6.55 -3.00
CA HIS A 36 -2.37 -7.52 -3.85
C HIS A 36 -1.39 -8.56 -4.38
N TYR A 37 -1.83 -9.82 -4.46
CA TYR A 37 -1.13 -10.83 -5.25
C TYR A 37 -1.36 -10.60 -6.75
N SER A 38 -0.46 -11.11 -7.58
CA SER A 38 -0.55 -10.91 -9.04
C SER A 38 -1.87 -11.41 -9.63
N GLU A 39 -2.42 -12.50 -9.09
CA GLU A 39 -3.69 -13.09 -9.52
C GLU A 39 -4.91 -12.23 -9.15
N GLU A 40 -4.76 -11.29 -8.21
CA GLU A 40 -5.83 -10.39 -7.77
C GLU A 40 -5.87 -9.08 -8.59
N ILE A 41 -4.84 -8.83 -9.42
CA ILE A 41 -4.76 -7.64 -10.26
C ILE A 41 -5.56 -7.88 -11.54
N LEU A 42 -6.66 -7.14 -11.72
CA LEU A 42 -7.44 -7.18 -12.94
C LEU A 42 -6.70 -6.45 -14.08
N PRO A 43 -6.74 -6.98 -15.32
CA PRO A 43 -6.16 -6.30 -16.48
C PRO A 43 -6.84 -4.95 -16.72
N ASP A 44 -6.08 -4.00 -17.27
CA ASP A 44 -6.52 -2.62 -17.46
C ASP A 44 -7.25 -2.37 -18.79
N GLU A 45 -7.40 -3.40 -19.61
CA GLU A 45 -8.17 -3.37 -20.85
C GLU A 45 -9.65 -3.04 -20.55
N GLY A 46 -10.09 -1.85 -20.99
CA GLY A 46 -11.48 -1.41 -20.86
C GLY A 46 -11.81 -0.59 -19.60
N ILE A 47 -10.90 -0.50 -18.62
CA ILE A 47 -11.01 0.50 -17.54
C ILE A 47 -10.43 1.82 -18.05
N GLY A 48 -11.27 2.57 -18.76
CA GLY A 48 -10.91 3.88 -19.30
C GLY A 48 -10.23 4.78 -18.26
N GLN A 49 -9.17 5.47 -18.67
CA GLN A 49 -8.48 6.44 -17.83
C GLN A 49 -9.50 7.40 -17.23
N ARG A 50 -9.80 7.26 -15.92
CA ARG A 50 -10.43 8.34 -15.18
C ARG A 50 -9.40 9.46 -15.17
N LYS A 51 -9.60 10.42 -16.07
CA LYS A 51 -8.81 11.66 -16.21
C LYS A 51 -9.02 12.50 -14.94
N GLY A 52 -8.39 12.07 -13.85
CA GLY A 52 -8.53 12.64 -12.53
C GLY A 52 -7.21 12.43 -11.82
N ARG A 53 -6.27 13.35 -12.04
CA ARG A 53 -5.09 13.53 -11.18
C ARG A 53 -5.61 13.64 -9.74
N SER A 54 -5.53 12.58 -8.95
CA SER A 54 -5.73 12.69 -7.51
C SER A 54 -4.56 13.50 -6.97
N LYS A 55 -4.80 14.77 -6.65
CA LYS A 55 -3.83 15.58 -5.92
C LYS A 55 -3.50 14.85 -4.62
N PRO A 56 -2.23 14.76 -4.21
CA PRO A 56 -1.89 14.21 -2.91
C PRO A 56 -2.66 14.99 -1.85
N ARG A 57 -3.48 14.28 -1.09
CA ARG A 57 -4.24 14.85 0.02
C ARG A 57 -3.21 15.22 1.09
N ARG A 58 -2.74 16.49 1.10
CA ARG A 58 -1.99 17.03 2.24
C ARG A 58 -2.91 16.89 3.46
N LYS A 59 -2.52 16.06 4.43
CA LYS A 59 -3.05 16.19 5.79
C LYS A 59 -2.66 17.60 6.26
N ALA A 60 -3.68 18.39 6.60
CA ALA A 60 -3.50 19.73 7.17
C ALA A 60 -3.49 19.60 8.69
N ALA A 61 -2.49 20.28 9.27
CA ALA A 61 -2.30 20.65 10.68
C ALA A 61 -2.18 19.50 11.70
#